data_AF-A0A1Y4BF37-F1
#
_entry.id   AF-A0A1Y4BF37-F1
#
_cell.length_a   1.000
_cell.length_b   1.000
_cell.length_c   1.000
_cell.angle_alpha   90.00
_cell.angle_beta   90.00
_cell.angle_gamma   90.00
#
_symmetry.space_group_name_H-M   'P 1'
#
loop_
_entity.id
_entity.type
_entity.pdbx_description
1 polymer ?
#
loop_
_entity_poly.entity_id
_entity_poly.type
_entity_poly.pdbx_seq_one_letter_code
_entity_poly.pdbx_strand_id
1 'polypeptide(L)'
;MYYQFDYYGRYLTLTQEDCKAITEWVNEYFVGGSAPFPLSGEIPATDYRFVVDYNTDVEFVDNRDLKAPGEMAKYNQETNAARNKEKGKKRVQGRFSAACGAVKKGDTLTTKQLVEMGYTDDKARKRLVDNGVLKRIKRGYYLVLSV
;
A
#
# COMPACT_ATOMS: atom_id res chain seq x y z
N MET A 1 -18.57 12.71 14.79
CA MET A 1 -17.41 12.33 13.93
C MET A 1 -17.99 11.82 12.61
N TYR A 2 -17.57 12.36 11.46
CA TYR A 2 -18.13 11.97 10.15
C TYR A 2 -17.61 10.60 9.71
N TYR A 3 -18.45 9.82 9.01
CA TYR A 3 -18.06 8.48 8.56
C TYR A 3 -17.13 8.57 7.35
N GLN A 4 -15.93 8.01 7.48
CA GLN A 4 -15.01 7.82 6.36
C GLN A 4 -15.53 6.65 5.51
N PHE A 5 -16.08 6.96 4.34
CA PHE A 5 -16.72 5.98 3.46
C PHE A 5 -15.71 5.18 2.63
N ASP A 6 -14.49 5.69 2.46
CA ASP A 6 -13.47 4.98 1.69
C ASP A 6 -12.03 5.17 2.19
N TYR A 7 -11.13 4.38 1.60
CA TYR A 7 -9.69 4.41 1.88
C TYR A 7 -9.00 5.72 1.45
N TYR A 8 -9.70 6.60 0.73
CA TYR A 8 -9.19 7.87 0.23
C TYR A 8 -9.54 9.06 1.13
N GLY A 9 -10.18 8.82 2.27
CA GLY A 9 -10.49 9.88 3.23
C GLY A 9 -11.72 10.70 2.84
N ARG A 10 -12.61 10.16 2.01
CA ARG A 10 -13.88 10.83 1.71
C ARG A 10 -14.88 10.56 2.83
N TYR A 11 -15.41 11.63 3.39
CA TYR A 11 -16.36 11.59 4.49
C TYR A 11 -17.76 11.81 3.95
N LEU A 12 -18.71 10.97 4.35
CA LEU A 12 -20.12 11.31 4.18
C LEU A 12 -20.45 12.48 5.12
N THR A 13 -21.39 13.33 4.71
CA THR A 13 -21.98 14.35 5.60
C THR A 13 -22.81 13.73 6.74
N LEU A 14 -23.01 12.42 6.69
CA LEU A 14 -23.66 11.64 7.73
C LEU A 14 -22.69 11.35 8.88
N THR A 15 -23.23 11.35 10.10
CA THR A 15 -22.47 10.90 11.26
C THR A 15 -22.21 9.40 11.17
N GLN A 16 -21.18 8.93 11.88
CA GLN A 16 -20.90 7.49 11.99
C GLN A 16 -22.06 6.70 12.60
N GLU A 17 -22.81 7.32 13.52
CA GLU A 17 -23.98 6.72 14.17
C GLU A 17 -25.11 6.53 13.16
N ASP A 18 -25.42 7.55 12.35
CA ASP A 18 -26.44 7.48 11.31
C ASP A 18 -26.09 6.45 10.23
N CYS A 19 -24.81 6.40 9.82
CA CYS A 19 -24.34 5.41 8.84
C CYS A 19 -24.54 3.97 9.34
N LYS A 20 -24.25 3.73 10.62
CA LYS A 20 -24.45 2.43 11.25
C LYS A 20 -25.93 2.07 11.29
N ALA A 21 -26.77 3.01 11.74
CA ALA A 21 -28.21 2.81 11.82
C ALA A 21 -28.85 2.51 10.45
N ILE A 22 -28.45 3.23 9.40
CA ILE A 22 -28.87 2.97 8.02
C ILE A 22 -28.43 1.58 7.56
N THR A 23 -27.17 1.20 7.83
CA THR A 23 -26.63 -0.10 7.40
C THR A 23 -27.37 -1.27 8.07
N GLU A 24 -27.64 -1.16 9.36
CA GLU A 24 -28.43 -2.14 10.11
C GLU A 24 -29.85 -2.25 9.57
N TRP A 25 -30.52 -1.11 9.33
CA TRP A 25 -31.85 -1.07 8.72
C TRP A 25 -31.88 -1.72 7.33
N VAL A 26 -30.89 -1.46 6.46
CA VAL A 26 -30.80 -2.08 5.13
C VAL A 26 -30.75 -3.60 5.25
N ASN A 27 -29.92 -4.12 6.16
CA ASN A 27 -29.81 -5.56 6.39
C ASN A 27 -31.14 -6.15 6.91
N GLU A 28 -31.78 -5.51 7.89
CA GLU A 28 -33.08 -5.94 8.41
C GLU A 28 -34.17 -5.91 7.35
N TYR A 29 -34.20 -4.87 6.52
CA TYR A 29 -35.12 -4.76 5.39
C TYR A 29 -34.91 -5.88 4.36
N PHE A 30 -33.66 -6.18 3.99
CA PHE A 30 -33.35 -7.26 3.05
C PHE A 30 -33.70 -8.65 3.59
N VAL A 31 -33.59 -8.87 4.90
CA VAL A 31 -33.90 -10.15 5.53
C VAL A 31 -35.40 -10.30 5.80
N GLY A 32 -36.06 -9.27 6.32
CA GLY A 32 -37.44 -9.31 6.79
C GLY A 32 -38.48 -8.79 5.79
N GLY A 33 -38.06 -8.16 4.69
CA GLY A 33 -38.93 -7.53 3.69
C GLY A 33 -39.62 -6.24 4.15
N SER A 34 -39.48 -5.86 5.42
CA SER A 34 -40.00 -4.63 6.00
C SER A 34 -39.25 -4.28 7.29
N ALA A 35 -38.79 -3.03 7.38
CA ALA A 35 -38.20 -2.46 8.59
C ALA A 35 -38.49 -0.94 8.63
N PRO A 36 -38.82 -0.35 9.79
CA PRO A 36 -39.04 1.10 9.90
C PRO A 36 -37.74 1.86 9.69
N PHE A 37 -37.78 2.95 8.92
CA PHE A 37 -36.59 3.76 8.63
C PHE A 37 -35.97 4.30 9.95
N PRO A 38 -34.63 4.23 10.12
CA PRO A 38 -34.00 4.36 11.43
C PRO A 38 -33.73 5.82 11.84
N LEU A 39 -33.86 6.78 10.91
CA LEU A 39 -33.63 8.19 11.19
C LEU A 39 -34.96 8.94 11.33
N SER A 40 -34.97 9.97 12.18
CA SER A 40 -36.12 10.82 12.45
C SER A 40 -35.73 12.30 12.38
N GLY A 41 -36.68 13.15 12.02
CA GLY A 41 -36.46 14.59 11.86
C GLY A 41 -37.46 15.19 10.88
N GLU A 42 -37.69 16.49 11.00
CA GLU A 42 -38.44 17.21 9.99
C GLU A 42 -37.63 17.22 8.69
N ILE A 43 -38.18 16.63 7.62
CA ILE A 43 -37.70 16.90 6.27
C ILE A 43 -38.30 18.26 5.92
N PRO A 44 -37.52 19.35 5.89
CA PRO A 44 -38.08 20.66 5.62
C PRO A 44 -38.74 20.61 4.25
N ALA A 45 -40.01 21.04 4.16
CA ALA A 45 -40.80 21.06 2.92
C ALA A 45 -40.31 22.12 1.91
N THR A 46 -39.12 22.68 2.15
CA THR A 46 -38.45 23.63 1.27
C THR A 46 -37.72 22.89 0.16
N ASP A 47 -37.78 23.41 -1.06
CA ASP A 47 -37.00 22.90 -2.18
C ASP A 47 -35.50 22.91 -1.85
N TYR A 48 -34.94 21.73 -1.57
CA TYR A 48 -33.52 21.57 -1.34
C TYR A 48 -32.79 21.49 -2.68
N ARG A 49 -32.00 22.50 -3.01
CA ARG A 49 -31.13 22.54 -4.19
C ARG A 49 -29.68 22.61 -3.74
N PHE A 50 -28.86 21.72 -4.30
CA PHE A 50 -27.40 21.82 -4.24
C PHE A 50 -26.84 21.87 -5.65
N VAL A 51 -25.65 22.43 -5.79
CA VAL A 51 -24.89 22.48 -7.03
C VAL A 51 -23.65 21.63 -6.83
N VAL A 52 -23.41 20.70 -7.74
CA VAL A 52 -22.18 19.90 -7.77
C VAL A 52 -21.22 20.56 -8.76
N ASP A 53 -20.06 20.99 -8.29
CA ASP A 53 -18.97 21.38 -9.17
C ASP A 53 -18.16 20.14 -9.54
N TYR A 54 -18.28 19.71 -10.79
CA TYR A 54 -17.59 18.53 -11.30
C TYR A 54 -16.05 18.66 -11.31
N ASN A 55 -15.50 19.86 -11.16
CA ASN A 55 -14.05 20.06 -11.10
C ASN A 55 -13.50 19.92 -9.69
N THR A 56 -14.30 20.18 -8.64
CA THR A 56 -13.84 20.15 -7.24
C THR A 56 -14.46 19.02 -6.44
N ASP A 57 -15.70 18.64 -6.76
CA ASP A 57 -16.52 17.74 -5.94
C ASP A 57 -16.49 16.30 -6.46
N VAL A 58 -15.84 16.07 -7.61
CA VAL A 58 -15.74 14.76 -8.25
C VAL A 58 -14.28 14.44 -8.57
N GLU A 59 -13.84 13.25 -8.17
CA GLU A 59 -12.55 12.69 -8.57
C GLU A 59 -12.76 11.84 -9.82
N PHE A 60 -12.24 12.28 -10.97
CA PHE A 60 -12.18 11.43 -12.16
C PHE A 60 -11.10 10.39 -11.97
N VAL A 61 -11.50 9.16 -11.64
CA VAL A 61 -10.60 8.02 -11.64
C VAL A 61 -10.17 7.76 -13.08
N ASP A 62 -8.86 7.72 -13.30
CA ASP A 62 -8.23 7.51 -14.60
C ASP A 62 -8.72 6.16 -15.22
N ASN A 63 -9.63 6.23 -16.19
CA ASN A 63 -10.22 5.05 -16.83
C ASN A 63 -9.32 4.56 -17.97
N ARG A 64 -8.12 4.12 -17.61
CA ARG A 64 -7.20 3.53 -18.59
C ARG A 64 -7.69 2.14 -18.97
N ASP A 65 -7.92 1.92 -20.25
CA ASP A 65 -8.07 0.55 -20.75
C ASP A 65 -6.72 -0.17 -20.69
N LEU A 66 -6.48 -0.83 -19.57
CA LEU A 66 -5.27 -1.60 -19.35
C LEU A 66 -5.07 -2.69 -20.42
N LYS A 67 -6.13 -3.16 -21.09
CA LYS A 67 -6.00 -4.18 -22.15
C LYS A 67 -5.51 -3.61 -23.48
N ALA A 68 -5.49 -2.30 -23.64
CA ALA A 68 -4.94 -1.68 -24.83
C ALA A 68 -3.44 -2.00 -24.98
N PRO A 69 -2.94 -2.28 -26.20
CA PRO A 69 -1.54 -2.62 -26.41
C PRO A 69 -0.60 -1.56 -25.84
N GLY A 70 0.27 -1.96 -24.92
CA GLY A 70 1.27 -1.08 -24.30
C GLY A 70 0.80 -0.31 -23.06
N GLU A 71 -0.51 -0.22 -22.77
CA GLU A 71 -1.02 0.50 -21.60
C GLU A 71 -0.73 -0.25 -20.29
N MET A 72 -0.85 -1.60 -20.26
CA MET A 72 -0.35 -2.41 -19.13
C MET A 72 1.14 -2.17 -18.84
N ALA A 73 1.96 -1.98 -19.88
CA ALA A 73 3.40 -1.81 -19.75
C ALA A 73 3.72 -0.42 -19.17
N LYS A 74 3.09 0.64 -19.69
CA LYS A 74 3.20 2.00 -19.15
C LYS A 74 2.74 2.07 -17.70
N TYR A 75 1.57 1.50 -17.38
CA TYR A 75 1.06 1.46 -16.02
C TYR A 75 2.03 0.73 -15.06
N ASN A 76 2.61 -0.39 -15.49
CA ASN A 76 3.62 -1.08 -14.68
C ASN A 76 4.89 -0.25 -14.48
N GLN A 77 5.29 0.53 -15.48
CA GLN A 77 6.46 1.40 -15.40
C GLN A 77 6.20 2.60 -14.49
N GLU A 78 5.04 3.25 -14.59
CA GLU A 78 4.68 4.44 -13.82
C GLU A 78 4.34 4.09 -12.38
N THR A 79 3.49 3.09 -12.17
CA THR A 79 2.89 2.82 -10.86
C THR A 79 3.63 1.72 -10.09
N ASN A 80 4.11 0.69 -10.79
CA ASN A 80 4.69 -0.48 -10.14
C ASN A 80 6.21 -0.47 -10.09
N ALA A 81 6.94 0.38 -10.84
CA ALA A 81 8.40 0.33 -10.85
C ALA A 81 9.01 0.65 -9.49
N ALA A 82 8.56 1.74 -8.83
CA ALA A 82 9.04 2.11 -7.49
C ALA A 82 8.66 1.05 -6.45
N ARG A 83 7.39 0.62 -6.45
CA ARG A 83 6.87 -0.42 -5.54
C ARG A 83 7.60 -1.77 -5.71
N ASN A 84 7.84 -2.19 -6.95
CA ASN A 84 8.54 -3.44 -7.25
C ASN A 84 10.03 -3.36 -6.89
N LYS A 85 10.66 -2.20 -7.09
CA LYS A 85 12.04 -1.95 -6.65
C LYS A 85 12.16 -2.07 -5.13
N GLU A 86 11.24 -1.46 -4.39
CA GLU A 86 11.19 -1.57 -2.93
C GLU A 86 10.90 -3.01 -2.46
N LYS A 87 9.93 -3.68 -3.08
CA LYS A 87 9.60 -5.08 -2.79
C LYS A 87 10.79 -6.01 -3.08
N GLY A 88 11.53 -5.75 -4.16
CA GLY A 88 12.77 -6.43 -4.51
C GLY A 88 13.84 -6.24 -3.43
N LYS A 89 14.05 -4.99 -2.97
CA LYS A 89 14.97 -4.67 -1.88
C LYS A 89 14.58 -5.41 -0.59
N LYS A 90 13.30 -5.37 -0.19
CA LYS A 90 12.79 -6.10 1.00
C LYS A 90 13.02 -7.61 0.89
N ARG A 91 12.84 -8.19 -0.29
CA ARG A 91 13.09 -9.62 -0.52
C ARG A 91 14.57 -9.99 -0.41
N VAL A 92 15.46 -9.15 -0.94
CA VAL A 92 16.92 -9.35 -0.82
C VAL A 92 17.36 -9.21 0.63
N GLN A 93 16.85 -8.19 1.34
CA GLN A 93 17.09 -8.01 2.77
C GLN A 93 16.60 -9.22 3.57
N GLY A 94 15.34 -9.64 3.43
CA GLY A 94 14.80 -10.79 4.18
C GLY A 94 15.54 -12.11 3.94
N ARG A 95 16.03 -12.33 2.72
CA ARG A 95 16.91 -13.48 2.41
C ARG A 95 18.25 -13.38 3.13
N PHE A 96 18.81 -12.17 3.20
CA PHE A 96 20.03 -11.92 3.95
C PHE A 96 19.80 -12.15 5.43
N SER A 97 18.77 -11.57 6.06
CA SER A 97 18.44 -11.77 7.48
C SER A 97 18.29 -13.24 7.84
N ALA A 98 17.59 -14.01 7.00
CA ALA A 98 17.41 -15.44 7.22
C ALA A 98 18.73 -16.23 7.18
N ALA A 99 19.70 -15.79 6.37
CA ALA A 99 20.98 -16.46 6.20
C ALA A 99 22.06 -15.99 7.21
N CYS A 100 22.01 -14.74 7.67
CA CYS A 100 23.09 -14.13 8.45
C CYS A 100 22.97 -14.27 9.97
N GLY A 101 21.95 -14.98 10.48
CA GLY A 101 21.89 -15.42 11.88
C GLY A 101 22.07 -14.29 12.90
N ALA A 102 23.18 -14.31 13.65
CA ALA A 102 23.48 -13.34 14.72
C ALA A 102 24.08 -12.00 14.24
N VAL A 103 24.25 -11.80 12.93
CA VAL A 103 24.80 -10.56 12.36
C VAL A 103 23.86 -9.38 12.60
N LYS A 104 24.40 -8.25 13.04
CA LYS A 104 23.68 -7.02 13.30
C LYS A 104 24.07 -5.93 12.32
N LYS A 105 23.19 -4.94 12.18
CA LYS A 105 23.51 -3.69 11.48
C LYS A 105 24.71 -3.01 12.16
N GLY A 106 25.67 -2.58 11.37
CA GLY A 106 26.93 -2.00 11.85
C GLY A 106 28.10 -2.98 11.88
N ASP A 107 27.84 -4.28 11.79
CA ASP A 107 28.91 -5.29 11.74
C ASP A 107 29.68 -5.22 10.43
N THR A 108 30.94 -5.68 10.47
CA THR A 108 31.76 -5.83 9.28
C THR A 108 31.90 -7.30 8.92
N LEU A 109 31.50 -7.65 7.69
CA LEU A 109 31.63 -8.99 7.13
C LEU A 109 32.76 -9.05 6.10
N THR A 110 33.47 -10.18 6.11
CA THR A 110 34.46 -10.51 5.10
C THR A 110 33.83 -11.34 3.97
N THR A 111 34.51 -11.41 2.83
CA THR A 111 34.06 -12.25 1.70
C THR A 111 34.00 -13.73 2.08
N LYS A 112 34.90 -14.21 2.95
CA LYS A 112 34.88 -15.60 3.43
C LYS A 112 33.59 -15.89 4.23
N GLN A 113 33.24 -15.01 5.16
CA GLN A 113 31.99 -15.12 5.93
C GLN A 113 30.75 -15.08 5.04
N LEU A 114 30.73 -14.20 4.02
CA LEU A 114 29.62 -14.17 3.06
C LEU A 114 29.53 -15.47 2.24
N VAL A 115 30.66 -16.06 1.86
CA VAL A 115 30.71 -17.33 1.14
C VAL A 115 30.20 -18.48 2.02
N GLU A 116 30.57 -18.51 3.30
CA GLU A 116 30.04 -19.46 4.30
C GLU A 116 28.53 -19.32 4.50
N MET A 117 27.99 -18.09 4.40
CA MET A 117 26.55 -17.81 4.40
C MET A 117 25.84 -18.15 3.06
N GLY A 118 26.55 -18.74 2.10
CA GLY A 118 26.00 -19.16 0.80
C GLY A 118 26.10 -18.13 -0.33
N TYR A 119 26.73 -16.97 -0.12
CA TYR A 119 26.98 -15.95 -1.15
C TYR A 119 28.30 -16.20 -1.87
N THR A 120 28.37 -17.32 -2.58
CA THR A 120 29.58 -17.82 -3.25
C THR A 120 29.95 -16.98 -4.48
N ASP A 121 28.97 -16.50 -5.24
CA ASP A 121 29.20 -15.73 -6.46
C ASP A 121 29.31 -14.21 -6.23
N ASP A 122 30.09 -13.55 -7.09
CA ASP A 122 30.30 -12.10 -6.99
C ASP A 122 29.04 -11.31 -7.31
N LYS A 123 28.17 -11.85 -8.19
CA LYS A 123 26.92 -11.20 -8.55
C LYS A 123 25.97 -11.16 -7.35
N ALA A 124 25.91 -12.20 -6.53
CA ALA A 124 25.07 -12.19 -5.33
C ALA A 124 25.57 -11.17 -4.29
N ARG A 125 26.90 -11.08 -4.07
CA ARG A 125 27.46 -10.04 -3.19
C ARG A 125 27.20 -8.63 -3.74
N LYS A 126 27.35 -8.44 -5.06
CA LYS A 126 27.01 -7.18 -5.73
C LYS A 126 25.53 -6.81 -5.54
N ARG A 127 24.60 -7.77 -5.66
CA ARG A 127 23.17 -7.53 -5.41
C ARG A 127 22.90 -7.05 -3.98
N LEU A 128 23.61 -7.57 -2.98
CA LEU A 128 23.48 -7.08 -1.59
C LEU A 128 23.91 -5.62 -1.47
N VAL A 129 24.97 -5.23 -2.19
CA VAL A 129 25.44 -3.83 -2.22
C VAL A 129 24.47 -2.93 -2.98
N ASP A 130 24.03 -3.34 -4.18
CA ASP A 130 23.12 -2.56 -5.02
C ASP A 130 21.75 -2.33 -4.35
N ASN A 131 21.31 -3.28 -3.51
CA ASN A 131 20.08 -3.16 -2.74
C ASN A 131 20.28 -2.48 -1.37
N GLY A 132 21.48 -2.02 -1.04
CA GLY A 132 21.78 -1.28 0.19
C GLY A 132 21.75 -2.12 1.47
N VAL A 133 21.91 -3.44 1.36
CA VAL A 133 22.05 -4.36 2.49
C VAL A 133 23.47 -4.29 3.04
N LEU A 134 24.45 -4.20 2.15
CA LEU A 134 25.87 -4.07 2.47
C LEU A 134 26.46 -2.80 1.85
N LYS A 135 27.49 -2.25 2.48
CA LYS A 135 28.36 -1.22 1.88
C LYS A 135 29.78 -1.73 1.82
N ARG A 136 30.37 -1.75 0.63
CA ARG A 136 31.77 -2.12 0.48
C ARG A 136 32.65 -1.03 1.08
N ILE A 137 33.46 -1.37 2.09
CA ILE A 137 34.42 -0.44 2.70
C ILE A 137 35.75 -0.51 1.96
N LYS A 138 36.25 -1.73 1.75
CA LYS A 138 37.48 -2.02 1.03
C LYS A 138 37.38 -3.38 0.33
N ARG A 139 38.38 -3.77 -0.45
CA ARG A 139 38.35 -5.05 -1.18
C ARG A 139 38.19 -6.21 -0.20
N GLY A 140 37.05 -6.89 -0.30
CA GLY A 140 36.74 -8.08 0.48
C GLY A 140 36.06 -7.84 1.83
N TYR A 141 35.80 -6.58 2.22
CA TYR A 141 35.18 -6.19 3.49
C TYR A 141 33.94 -5.33 3.26
N TYR A 142 32.87 -5.63 4.00
CA TYR A 142 31.55 -5.05 3.82
C TYR A 142 30.95 -4.65 5.18
N LEU A 143 30.42 -3.43 5.27
CA LEU A 143 29.61 -2.97 6.40
C LEU A 143 28.16 -3.40 6.21
N VAL A 144 27.54 -3.94 7.24
CA VAL A 144 26.12 -4.28 7.23
C VAL A 144 25.29 -3.03 7.47
N LEU A 145 24.49 -2.63 6.49
CA LEU A 145 23.62 -1.46 6.57
C LEU A 145 22.19 -1.80 6.98
N SER A 146 21.74 -3.01 6.65
CA SER A 146 20.42 -3.52 7.05
C SER A 146 20.48 -5.02 7.20
N VAL A 147 19.81 -5.52 8.23
CA VAL A 147 19.49 -6.95 8.40
C VAL A 147 17.99 -7.06 8.28
#